data_AF-A0A4Q9L6Q9-F1
#
_entry.id   AF-A0A4Q9L6Q9-F1
#
_cell.length_a   1.000
_cell.length_b   1.000
_cell.length_c   1.000
_cell.angle_alpha   90.00
_cell.angle_beta   90.00
_cell.angle_gamma   90.00
#
_symmetry.space_group_name_H-M   'P 1'
#
loop_
_entity.id
_entity.type
_entity.pdbx_description
1 polymer ?
#
loop_
_entity_poly.entity_id
_entity_poly.type
_entity_poly.pdbx_seq_one_letter_code
_entity_poly.pdbx_strand_id
1 'polypeptide(L)'
;MLLQLLDCLKKVENKNKTHLALIKGFLKVKYRLAEEVTKKSLEEAQLPKLYNEIENRKLHSKLYNARKNELVSVSDSSRWLKRGNIRPRNEAVFCYIQDRNVFWGA
;
A
#
# COMPACT_ATOMS: atom_id res chain seq x y z
N MET A 1 -19.71 -15.49 30.20
CA MET A 1 -18.44 -16.25 30.26
C MET A 1 -17.39 -15.79 29.24
N LEU A 2 -17.63 -15.87 27.92
CA LEU A 2 -16.62 -15.48 26.90
C LEU A 2 -16.16 -14.02 26.98
N LEU A 3 -17.09 -13.08 27.21
CA LEU A 3 -16.76 -11.64 27.36
C LEU A 3 -15.85 -11.35 28.56
N GLN A 4 -16.09 -12.01 29.70
CA GLN A 4 -15.26 -11.87 30.90
C GLN A 4 -13.85 -12.45 30.69
N LEU A 5 -13.74 -13.57 29.97
CA LEU A 5 -12.46 -14.17 29.62
C LEU A 5 -11.61 -13.23 28.74
N LEU A 6 -12.23 -12.62 27.73
CA LEU A 6 -11.56 -11.66 26.85
C LEU A 6 -11.05 -10.43 27.62
N ASP A 7 -11.86 -9.91 28.54
CA ASP A 7 -11.50 -8.76 29.39
C ASP A 7 -10.33 -9.08 30.34
N CYS A 8 -10.32 -10.29 30.91
CA CYS A 8 -9.22 -10.76 31.75
C CYS A 8 -7.91 -10.88 30.95
N LEU A 9 -7.96 -11.42 29.72
CA LEU A 9 -6.80 -11.51 28.85
C LEU A 9 -6.25 -10.12 28.49
N LYS A 10 -7.13 -9.17 28.12
CA LYS A 10 -6.73 -7.79 27.80
C LYS A 10 -6.08 -7.08 29.00
N LYS A 11 -6.54 -7.34 30.23
CA LYS A 11 -5.94 -6.82 31.47
C LYS A 11 -4.55 -7.42 31.73
N VAL A 12 -4.38 -8.72 31.53
CA VAL A 12 -3.09 -9.41 31.69
C VAL A 12 -2.07 -8.94 30.64
N GLU A 13 -2.51 -8.80 29.38
CA GLU A 13 -1.68 -8.27 28.29
C GLU A 13 -1.10 -6.90 28.65
N ASN A 14 -1.94 -5.97 29.13
CA ASN A 14 -1.51 -4.61 29.46
C ASN A 14 -0.68 -4.50 30.74
N LYS A 15 -0.93 -5.34 31.76
CA LYS A 15 -0.18 -5.28 33.03
C LYS A 15 1.21 -5.92 32.95
N ASN A 16 1.34 -7.03 32.23
CA ASN A 16 2.56 -7.85 32.29
C ASN A 16 3.62 -7.46 31.25
N LYS A 17 3.44 -6.35 30.51
CA LYS A 17 4.34 -5.91 29.43
C LYS A 17 4.70 -7.06 28.48
N THR A 18 3.70 -7.86 28.11
CA THR A 18 3.90 -8.97 27.19
C THR A 18 4.47 -8.46 25.87
N HIS A 19 5.15 -9.31 25.10
CA HIS A 19 5.68 -8.93 23.78
C HIS A 19 4.62 -8.28 22.89
N LEU A 20 3.36 -8.74 22.99
CA LEU A 20 2.23 -8.17 22.25
C LEU A 20 1.90 -6.74 22.70
N ALA A 21 1.88 -6.47 24.01
CA ALA A 21 1.67 -5.12 24.54
C ALA A 21 2.79 -4.16 24.10
N LEU A 22 4.04 -4.63 24.08
CA LEU A 22 5.19 -3.86 23.60
C LEU A 22 5.08 -3.53 22.11
N ILE A 23 4.71 -4.51 21.27
CA ILE A 23 4.49 -4.31 19.83
C ILE A 23 3.34 -3.31 19.62
N LYS A 24 2.21 -3.48 20.32
CA LYS A 24 1.06 -2.58 20.23
C LYS A 24 1.42 -1.16 20.62
N GLY A 25 2.19 -0.98 21.71
CA GLY A 25 2.71 0.33 22.13
C GLY A 25 3.66 0.96 21.11
N PHE A 26 4.60 0.18 20.58
CA PHE A 26 5.53 0.63 19.54
C PHE A 26 4.80 1.12 18.29
N LEU A 27 3.80 0.37 17.81
CA LEU A 27 3.02 0.75 16.63
C LEU A 27 2.26 2.05 16.84
N LYS A 28 1.64 2.25 18.03
CA LYS A 28 0.96 3.50 18.38
C LYS A 28 1.89 4.70 18.30
N VAL A 29 3.10 4.59 18.85
CA VAL A 29 4.09 5.68 18.83
C VAL A 29 4.61 5.92 17.42
N LYS A 30 5.02 4.86 16.70
CA LYS A 30 5.63 4.96 15.36
C LYS A 30 4.69 5.58 14.33
N TYR A 31 3.40 5.25 14.39
CA TYR A 31 2.39 5.68 13.44
C TYR A 31 1.42 6.74 14.00
N ARG A 32 1.67 7.23 15.23
CA ARG A 32 0.85 8.24 15.92
C ARG A 32 -0.65 7.88 15.98
N LEU A 33 -0.94 6.62 16.29
CA LEU A 33 -2.32 6.11 16.35
C LEU A 33 -2.96 6.44 17.71
N ALA A 34 -4.05 7.21 17.70
CA ALA A 34 -4.79 7.61 18.90
C ALA A 34 -5.73 6.51 19.43
N GLU A 35 -6.37 5.74 18.55
CA GLU A 35 -7.35 4.71 18.90
C GLU A 35 -6.73 3.33 19.18
N GLU A 36 -7.57 2.30 19.35
CA GLU A 36 -7.12 0.91 19.40
C GLU A 36 -6.48 0.54 18.05
N VAL A 37 -5.29 -0.09 18.10
CA VAL A 37 -4.58 -0.51 16.88
C VAL A 37 -5.40 -1.60 16.20
N THR A 38 -6.11 -1.22 15.15
CA THR A 38 -6.79 -2.13 14.24
C THR A 38 -5.97 -2.30 12.96
N LYS A 39 -6.15 -3.42 12.28
CA LYS A 39 -5.49 -3.68 10.98
C LYS A 39 -5.68 -2.52 10.01
N LYS A 40 -6.92 -2.02 9.90
CA LYS A 40 -7.29 -0.92 9.00
C LYS A 40 -6.56 0.39 9.35
N SER A 41 -6.59 0.79 10.62
CA SER A 41 -5.89 2.01 11.07
C SER A 41 -4.38 1.96 10.83
N LEU A 42 -3.79 0.76 10.94
CA LEU A 42 -2.37 0.57 10.70
C LEU A 42 -2.05 0.65 9.19
N GLU A 43 -2.86 0.01 8.34
CA GLU A 43 -2.73 0.10 6.88
C GLU A 43 -2.84 1.55 6.40
N GLU A 44 -3.83 2.29 6.89
CA GLU A 44 -4.04 3.70 6.55
C GLU A 44 -2.85 4.60 6.97
N ALA A 45 -2.20 4.30 8.09
CA ALA A 45 -1.02 5.04 8.53
C ALA A 45 0.27 4.62 7.81
N GLN A 46 0.37 3.36 7.38
CA GLN A 46 1.55 2.81 6.72
C GLN A 46 1.61 3.17 5.23
N LEU A 47 0.48 3.11 4.53
CA LEU A 47 0.41 3.27 3.08
C LEU A 47 1.01 4.60 2.60
N PRO A 48 0.67 5.78 3.16
CA PRO A 48 1.22 7.05 2.69
C PRO A 48 2.74 7.11 2.82
N LYS A 49 3.28 6.59 3.93
CA LYS A 49 4.73 6.56 4.17
C LYS A 49 5.43 5.67 3.15
N LEU A 50 4.89 4.48 2.90
CA LEU A 50 5.43 3.54 1.92
C LEU A 50 5.40 4.15 0.51
N TYR A 51 4.28 4.75 0.11
CA TYR A 51 4.16 5.38 -1.20
C TYR A 51 5.16 6.53 -1.38
N ASN A 52 5.34 7.39 -0.37
CA ASN A 52 6.34 8.45 -0.40
C ASN A 52 7.77 7.89 -0.50
N GLU A 53 8.08 6.80 0.20
CA GLU A 53 9.39 6.15 0.11
C GLU A 53 9.64 5.56 -1.29
N ILE A 54 8.63 4.96 -1.93
CA ILE A 54 8.72 4.41 -3.29
C ILE A 54 8.85 5.53 -4.33
N GLU A 55 8.08 6.61 -4.20
CA GLU A 55 8.14 7.77 -5.11
C GLU A 55 9.56 8.36 -5.16
N ASN A 56 10.24 8.43 -4.03
CA ASN A 56 11.59 8.95 -3.92
C ASN A 56 12.69 7.99 -4.44
N ARG A 57 12.35 6.75 -4.82
CA ARG A 57 13.32 5.82 -5.44
C ARG A 57 13.56 6.21 -6.89
N LYS A 58 14.84 6.32 -7.28
CA LYS A 58 15.29 6.75 -8.62
C LYS A 58 14.55 6.05 -9.77
N LEU A 59 14.40 4.73 -9.72
CA LEU A 59 13.76 3.95 -10.79
C LEU A 59 12.23 4.11 -10.82
N HIS A 60 11.59 4.29 -9.67
CA HIS A 60 10.13 4.32 -9.57
C HIS A 60 9.56 5.73 -9.72
N SER A 61 10.35 6.78 -9.48
CA SER A 61 9.95 8.18 -9.66
C SER A 61 9.28 8.46 -11.03
N LYS A 62 9.77 7.85 -12.11
CA LYS A 62 9.18 7.96 -13.46
C LYS A 62 7.71 7.50 -13.51
N LEU A 63 7.37 6.41 -12.81
CA LEU A 63 6.00 5.90 -12.75
C LEU A 63 5.06 6.83 -11.97
N TYR A 64 5.55 7.45 -10.90
CA TYR A 64 4.77 8.42 -10.14
C TYR A 64 4.58 9.73 -10.90
N ASN A 65 5.59 10.17 -11.65
CA ASN A 65 5.48 11.32 -12.55
C ASN A 65 4.45 11.06 -13.66
N ALA A 66 4.46 9.87 -14.26
CA ALA A 66 3.44 9.47 -15.23
C ALA A 66 2.04 9.46 -14.59
N ARG A 67 1.88 8.96 -13.36
CA ARG A 67 0.60 8.99 -12.63
C ARG A 67 0.09 10.41 -12.36
N LYS A 68 0.98 11.39 -12.15
CA LYS A 68 0.60 12.80 -11.94
C LYS A 68 0.13 13.48 -13.22
N ASN A 69 0.39 12.91 -14.39
CA ASN A 69 -0.07 13.45 -15.67
C ASN A 69 -1.54 13.08 -15.91
N GLU A 70 -2.40 14.09 -16.04
CA GLU A 70 -3.85 13.92 -16.26
C GLU A 70 -4.17 13.17 -17.57
N LEU A 71 -3.28 13.24 -18.56
CA LEU A 71 -3.44 12.56 -19.85
C LEU A 71 -3.07 11.07 -19.79
N VAL A 72 -2.47 10.61 -18.70
CA VAL A 72 -1.96 9.23 -18.54
C VAL A 72 -2.88 8.42 -17.63
N SER A 73 -3.56 7.44 -18.22
CA SER A 73 -4.37 6.46 -17.50
C SER A 73 -3.51 5.26 -17.05
N VAL A 74 -3.34 5.10 -15.73
CA VAL A 74 -2.67 3.92 -15.13
C VAL A 74 -3.44 2.64 -15.44
N SER A 75 -4.77 2.71 -15.48
CA SER A 75 -5.62 1.57 -15.82
C SER A 75 -5.41 1.09 -17.25
N ASP A 76 -5.25 2.01 -18.21
CA ASP A 76 -5.02 1.64 -19.61
C ASP A 76 -3.60 1.12 -19.83
N SER A 77 -2.61 1.74 -19.18
CA SER A 77 -1.21 1.32 -19.26
C SER A 77 -0.96 -0.08 -18.69
N SER A 78 -1.84 -0.56 -17.80
CA SER A 78 -1.77 -1.90 -17.21
C SER A 78 -2.70 -2.94 -17.88
N ARG A 79 -3.37 -2.60 -18.98
CA ARG A 79 -4.31 -3.51 -19.67
C ARG A 79 -3.65 -4.79 -20.17
N TRP A 80 -2.41 -4.69 -20.66
CA TRP A 80 -1.58 -5.83 -21.03
C TRP A 80 -1.47 -6.83 -19.86
N LEU A 81 -1.08 -6.36 -18.68
CA LEU A 81 -0.90 -7.22 -17.50
C LEU A 81 -2.21 -7.86 -17.00
N LYS A 82 -3.34 -7.19 -17.21
CA LYS A 82 -4.66 -7.67 -16.75
C LYS A 82 -5.30 -8.69 -17.69
N ARG A 83 -4.91 -8.69 -18.96
CA ARG A 83 -5.46 -9.58 -19.99
C ARG A 83 -4.36 -10.53 -20.43
N GLY A 84 -4.47 -11.80 -20.04
CA GLY A 84 -3.48 -12.86 -20.34
C GLY A 84 -3.32 -13.13 -21.84
N ASN A 85 -3.65 -14.35 -22.30
CA ASN A 85 -3.42 -14.77 -23.69
C ASN A 85 -4.21 -13.92 -24.72
N ILE A 86 -3.65 -12.79 -25.14
CA ILE A 86 -4.22 -11.89 -26.14
C ILE A 86 -3.51 -12.05 -27.48
N ARG A 87 -4.15 -11.59 -28.56
CA ARG A 87 -3.54 -11.62 -29.89
C ARG A 87 -2.25 -10.79 -29.89
N PRO A 88 -1.17 -11.24 -30.57
CA PRO A 88 0.10 -10.51 -30.64
C PRO A 88 -0.04 -9.05 -31.11
N ARG A 89 -1.00 -8.77 -32.01
CA ARG A 89 -1.30 -7.40 -32.43
C ARG A 89 -1.82 -6.50 -31.30
N ASN A 90 -2.66 -7.05 -30.42
CA ASN A 90 -3.21 -6.29 -29.29
C ASN A 90 -2.16 -6.08 -28.21
N GLU A 91 -1.31 -7.08 -27.97
CA GLU A 91 -0.13 -6.98 -27.12
C GLU A 91 0.79 -5.84 -27.56
N ALA A 92 1.16 -5.82 -28.85
CA ALA A 92 2.01 -4.76 -29.39
C ALA A 92 1.42 -3.35 -29.14
N VAL A 93 0.11 -3.19 -29.32
CA VAL A 93 -0.57 -1.92 -29.04
C VAL A 93 -0.56 -1.56 -27.56
N PHE A 94 -0.83 -2.51 -26.66
CA PHE A 94 -0.84 -2.24 -25.22
C PHE A 94 0.57 -1.97 -24.67
N CYS A 95 1.58 -2.70 -25.14
CA CYS A 95 2.98 -2.44 -24.81
C CYS A 95 3.41 -1.04 -25.29
N TYR A 96 3.02 -0.65 -26.51
CA TYR A 96 3.28 0.71 -27.01
C TYR A 96 2.65 1.80 -26.13
N ILE A 97 1.39 1.61 -25.70
CA ILE A 97 0.71 2.56 -24.81
C ILE A 97 1.42 2.64 -23.46
N GLN A 98 1.84 1.51 -22.89
CA GLN A 98 2.60 1.46 -21.66
C GLN A 98 3.93 2.22 -21.80
N ASP A 99 4.68 1.95 -22.86
CA ASP A 99 5.99 2.56 -23.08
C ASP A 99 5.89 4.07 -23.35
N ARG A 100 4.89 4.50 -24.14
CA ARG A 100 4.58 5.93 -24.33
C ARG A 100 4.38 6.62 -22.98
N ASN A 101 3.54 6.06 -22.13
CA ASN A 101 3.14 6.69 -20.87
C ASN A 101 4.26 6.65 -19.81
N VAL A 102 5.10 5.62 -19.78
CA VAL A 102 6.13 5.42 -18.75
C VAL A 102 7.47 6.04 -19.14
N PHE A 103 7.86 5.95 -20.41
CA PHE A 103 9.20 6.34 -20.86
C PHE A 103 9.24 7.63 -21.66
N TRP A 104 8.22 7.90 -22.47
CA TRP A 104 8.25 9.02 -23.42
C TRP A 104 7.37 10.20 -23.04
N GLY A 105 6.49 10.04 -22.04
CA GLY A 105 5.52 11.05 -21.66
C GLY A 105 4.39 11.16 -22.68
N ALA A 106 3.21 11.60 -22.21
CA ALA A 106 2.13 12.04 -23.09
C ALA A 106 2.40 13.45 -23.58
#